data_AF-A0A2R8BAY9-F1
#
_entry.id   AF-A0A2R8BAY9-F1
#
_cell.length_a   1.000
_cell.length_b   1.000
_cell.length_c   1.000
_cell.angle_alpha   90.00
_cell.angle_beta   90.00
_cell.angle_gamma   90.00
#
_symmetry.space_group_name_H-M   'P 1'
#
loop_
_entity.id
_entity.type
_entity.pdbx_description
1 polymer ?
#
loop_
_entity_poly.entity_id
_entity_poly.type
_entity_poly.pdbx_seq_one_letter_code
_entity_poly.pdbx_strand_id
1 'polypeptide(L)'
;MAYLQPANLRCPNCGFVQQISTVVGVGPGSQKGDTPYRTYRSIGDCVEGKRDDGNKDGTLRCPHDDTVLWSNVAGKKAQHT
;
A
#
# COMPACT_ATOMS: atom_id res chain seq x y z
N MET A 1 15.98 6.44 -6.23
CA MET A 1 15.97 6.85 -4.80
C MET A 1 14.66 6.37 -4.17
N ALA A 2 14.69 5.91 -2.92
CA ALA A 2 13.50 5.49 -2.18
C ALA A 2 13.39 6.31 -0.90
N TYR A 3 12.17 6.71 -0.54
CA TYR A 3 11.89 7.47 0.68
C TYR A 3 10.73 6.83 1.43
N LEU A 4 10.70 7.07 2.74
CA LEU A 4 9.62 6.64 3.62
C LEU A 4 8.52 7.69 3.58
N GLN A 5 7.30 7.25 3.26
CA GLN A 5 6.10 8.06 3.29
C GLN A 5 5.13 7.45 4.30
N PRO A 6 4.82 8.15 5.40
CA PRO A 6 3.74 7.73 6.30
C PRO A 6 2.40 7.79 5.56
N ALA A 7 1.53 6.81 5.79
CA ALA A 7 0.18 6.80 5.24
C ALA A 7 -0.82 6.45 6.34
N ASN A 8 -1.86 7.27 6.49
CA ASN A 8 -2.95 7.00 7.42
C ASN A 8 -4.05 6.25 6.69
N LEU A 9 -4.26 5.01 7.11
CA LEU A 9 -5.31 4.14 6.63
C LEU A 9 -6.53 4.31 7.53
N ARG A 10 -7.70 4.50 6.92
CA ARG A 10 -8.97 4.55 7.64
C ARG A 10 -9.94 3.58 7.00
N CYS A 11 -10.49 2.67 7.79
CA CYS A 11 -11.55 1.79 7.36
C CYS A 11 -12.88 2.57 7.28
N PRO A 12 -13.56 2.57 6.13
CA PRO A 12 -14.85 3.26 5.98
C PRO A 12 -16.00 2.57 6.72
N ASN A 13 -15.88 1.28 7.02
CA ASN A 13 -16.99 0.49 7.57
C ASN A 13 -16.99 0.47 9.11
N CYS A 14 -15.83 0.25 9.74
CA CYS A 14 -15.72 0.17 11.21
C CYS A 14 -15.05 1.39 11.85
N GLY A 15 -14.54 2.33 11.05
CA GLY A 15 -13.87 3.54 11.54
C GLY A 15 -12.45 3.32 12.09
N PHE A 16 -11.90 2.09 11.99
CA PHE A 16 -10.53 1.77 12.35
C PHE A 16 -9.53 2.70 11.65
N VAL A 17 -8.54 3.21 12.39
CA VAL A 17 -7.49 4.09 11.87
C VAL A 17 -6.13 3.49 12.23
N GLN A 18 -5.26 3.37 11.23
CA GLN A 18 -3.90 2.90 11.41
C GLN A 18 -2.93 3.75 10.60
N GLN A 19 -1.87 4.22 11.25
CA GLN A 19 -0.74 4.80 10.53
C GLN A 19 0.22 3.68 10.13
N ILE A 20 0.50 3.59 8.82
CA ILE A 20 1.51 2.68 8.26
C ILE A 20 2.70 3.48 7.72
N SER A 21 3.83 2.81 7.55
CA SER A 21 4.98 3.38 6.82
C SER A 21 5.09 2.71 5.47
N THR A 22 5.04 3.50 4.40
CA THR A 22 5.27 3.02 3.03
C THR A 22 6.63 3.45 2.53
N VAL A 23 7.28 2.63 1.72
CA VAL A 23 8.46 2.98 0.94
C VAL A 23 7.98 3.29 -0.46
N VAL A 24 8.25 4.50 -0.93
CA VAL A 24 8.02 4.92 -2.30
C VAL A 24 9.37 5.05 -2.97
N GLY A 25 9.58 4.31 -4.06
CA GLY A 25 10.86 4.25 -4.73
C GLY A 25 10.79 4.45 -6.24
N VAL A 26 11.82 5.11 -6.75
CA VAL A 26 12.14 5.24 -8.16
C VAL A 26 13.36 4.35 -8.41
N GLY A 27 13.18 3.28 -9.17
CA GLY A 27 14.24 2.32 -9.48
C GLY A 27 15.27 2.90 -10.45
N PRO A 28 16.46 2.28 -10.58
CA PRO A 28 17.50 2.77 -11.50
C PRO A 28 17.08 2.74 -12.99
N GLY A 29 16.03 1.99 -13.34
CA GLY A 29 15.42 1.99 -14.67
C GLY A 29 14.19 2.88 -14.81
N SER A 30 13.77 3.59 -13.76
CA SER A 30 12.57 4.43 -13.80
C SER A 30 12.85 5.77 -14.49
N GLN A 31 12.04 6.10 -15.49
CA GLN A 31 12.11 7.33 -16.26
C GLN A 31 11.20 8.42 -15.66
N LYS A 32 11.40 9.67 -16.09
CA LYS A 32 10.51 10.78 -15.74
C LYS A 32 9.10 10.48 -16.27
N GLY A 33 8.14 10.33 -15.36
CA GLY A 33 6.75 9.94 -15.68
C GLY A 33 6.41 8.49 -15.31
N ASP A 34 7.38 7.67 -14.92
CA ASP A 34 7.11 6.33 -14.42
C ASP A 34 6.41 6.38 -13.06
N THR A 35 5.51 5.41 -12.85
CA THR A 35 4.85 5.26 -11.56
C THR A 35 5.85 4.67 -10.56
N PRO A 36 6.18 5.38 -9.47
CA PRO A 36 7.10 4.84 -8.47
C PRO A 36 6.50 3.59 -7.83
N TYR A 37 7.34 2.60 -7.54
CA TYR A 37 6.89 1.44 -6.80
C TYR A 37 6.58 1.85 -5.36
N ARG A 38 5.57 1.20 -4.77
CA ARG A 38 5.14 1.47 -3.40
C ARG A 38 5.08 0.14 -2.67
N THR A 39 5.68 0.04 -1.49
CA THR A 39 5.56 -1.13 -0.63
C THR A 39 5.36 -0.68 0.81
N TYR A 40 4.62 -1.42 1.63
CA TYR A 40 4.60 -1.13 3.07
C TYR A 40 5.87 -1.68 3.72
N ARG A 41 6.39 -0.94 4.70
CA ARG A 41 7.49 -1.36 5.58
C ARG A 41 6.97 -1.87 6.92
N SER A 42 5.93 -1.24 7.44
CA SER A 42 5.26 -1.61 8.69
C SER A 42 3.76 -1.51 8.50
N ILE A 43 3.06 -2.55 8.94
CA ILE A 43 1.61 -2.72 8.75
C ILE A 43 0.80 -2.32 9.99
N GLY A 44 1.46 -2.12 11.14
CA GLY A 44 0.78 -1.84 12.41
C GLY A 44 -0.20 -2.96 12.76
N ASP A 45 -1.42 -2.59 13.18
CA ASP A 45 -2.50 -3.51 13.49
C ASP A 45 -3.33 -3.94 12.26
N CYS A 46 -2.89 -3.61 11.03
CA CYS A 46 -3.52 -4.11 9.82
C CYS A 46 -3.19 -5.60 9.57
N VAL A 47 -4.12 -6.29 8.90
CA VAL A 47 -3.92 -7.67 8.46
C VAL A 47 -3.24 -7.67 7.10
N GLU A 48 -2.14 -8.41 6.98
CA GLU A 48 -1.42 -8.57 5.72
C GLU A 48 -2.16 -9.56 4.81
N GLY A 49 -2.53 -9.12 3.60
CA GLY A 49 -3.11 -10.00 2.61
C GLY A 49 -2.08 -11.00 2.09
N LYS A 50 -2.49 -12.26 1.96
CA LYS A 50 -1.67 -13.36 1.45
C LYS A 50 -2.35 -14.01 0.26
N ARG A 51 -1.54 -14.47 -0.70
CA ARG A 51 -1.95 -15.32 -1.81
C ARG A 51 -1.98 -16.79 -1.36
N ASP A 52 -2.51 -17.66 -2.21
CA ASP A 52 -2.60 -19.11 -1.96
C ASP A 52 -1.22 -19.79 -1.75
N ASP A 53 -0.15 -19.18 -2.26
CA ASP A 53 1.24 -19.64 -2.08
C ASP A 53 1.85 -19.19 -0.73
N GLY A 54 1.09 -18.48 0.11
CA GLY A 54 1.54 -17.92 1.38
C GLY A 54 2.37 -16.64 1.25
N ASN A 55 2.67 -16.19 0.04
CA ASN A 55 3.35 -14.92 -0.20
C ASN A 55 2.38 -13.74 -0.04
N LYS A 56 2.96 -12.57 0.25
CA LYS A 56 2.23 -11.31 0.41
C LYS A 56 1.54 -10.94 -0.89
N ASP A 57 0.23 -10.72 -0.87
CA ASP A 57 -0.53 -10.30 -2.05
C ASP A 57 -0.28 -8.82 -2.41
N GLY A 58 0.29 -8.08 -1.45
CA GLY A 58 0.58 -6.65 -1.58
C GLY A 58 -0.51 -5.74 -1.01
N THR A 59 -1.50 -6.29 -0.31
CA THR A 59 -2.60 -5.54 0.31
C THR A 59 -2.50 -5.53 1.83
N LEU A 60 -3.07 -4.49 2.43
CA LEU A 60 -3.34 -4.42 3.86
C LEU A 60 -4.83 -4.27 4.07
N ARG A 61 -5.34 -5.06 5.02
CA ARG A 61 -6.76 -5.17 5.31
C ARG A 61 -7.05 -4.74 6.73
N CYS A 62 -8.27 -4.30 6.95
CA CYS A 62 -8.74 -3.97 8.28
C CYS A 62 -8.90 -5.24 9.13
N PRO A 63 -8.43 -5.26 10.38
CA PRO A 63 -8.56 -6.44 11.25
C PRO A 63 -10.00 -6.76 11.66
N HIS A 64 -10.94 -5.83 11.49
CA HIS A 64 -12.33 -6.02 11.96
C HIS A 64 -13.27 -6.57 10.89
N ASP A 65 -13.07 -6.21 9.64
CA ASP A 65 -14.01 -6.51 8.55
C ASP A 65 -13.32 -6.95 7.25
N ASP A 66 -12.00 -7.18 7.28
CA ASP A 66 -11.17 -7.58 6.13
C ASP A 66 -11.18 -6.58 4.96
N THR A 67 -11.72 -5.37 5.14
CA THR A 67 -11.76 -4.36 4.09
C THR A 67 -10.35 -3.95 3.67
N VAL A 68 -10.08 -3.97 2.37
CA VAL A 68 -8.78 -3.53 1.82
C VAL A 68 -8.60 -2.03 2.08
N LEU A 69 -7.62 -1.71 2.94
CA LEU A 69 -7.28 -0.34 3.30
C LEU A 69 -6.12 0.20 2.46
N TRP A 70 -5.24 -0.67 1.97
CA TRP A 70 -4.08 -0.30 1.17
C TRP A 70 -3.68 -1.40 0.19
N SER A 71 -3.08 -1.02 -0.94
CA SER A 71 -2.50 -1.95 -1.91
C SER A 71 -1.23 -1.37 -2.54
N ASN A 72 -0.26 -2.25 -2.82
CA ASN A 72 0.98 -1.94 -3.56
C ASN A 72 0.77 -1.90 -5.07
N VAL A 73 -0.40 -2.32 -5.56
CA VAL A 73 -0.77 -2.17 -6.96
C VAL A 73 -0.84 -0.67 -7.22
N ALA A 74 -0.03 -0.19 -8.16
CA ALA A 74 -0.12 1.16 -8.65
C ALA A 74 -1.58 1.46 -9.02
N GLY A 75 -2.26 2.27 -8.20
CA GLY A 75 -3.56 2.82 -8.58
C GLY A 75 -3.40 3.40 -9.98
N LYS A 76 -4.29 2.99 -10.89
CA LYS A 76 -4.23 3.22 -12.34
C LYS A 76 -3.51 4.52 -12.70
N LYS A 77 -2.64 4.47 -13.72
CA LYS A 77 -2.00 5.64 -14.37
C LYS A 77 -2.98 6.80 -14.33
N ALA A 78 -2.57 7.93 -13.73
CA ALA A 78 -3.37 9.13 -13.72
C ALA A 78 -3.86 9.38 -15.16
N GLN A 79 -5.18 9.30 -15.38
CA GLN A 79 -5.75 9.75 -16.64
C GLN A 79 -5.42 11.23 -16.73
N HIS A 80 -4.56 11.56 -17.68
CA HIS A 80 -4.30 12.91 -18.11
C HIS A 80 -5.61 13.40 -18.74
N THR A 81 -6.45 14.08 -17.96
CA THR A 81 -7.57 14.90 -18.49
C THR A 81 -7.11 16.32 -18.66
#